data_AF-A0A2K0SYY1-F1
#
_entry.id   AF-A0A2K0SYY1-F1
#
_cell.length_a   1.000
_cell.length_b   1.000
_cell.length_c   1.000
_cell.angle_alpha   90.00
_cell.angle_beta   90.00
_cell.angle_gamma   90.00
#
_symmetry.space_group_name_H-M   'P 1'
#
loop_
_entity.id
_entity.type
_entity.pdbx_description
1 polymer ?
#
loop_
_entity_poly.entity_id
_entity_poly.type
_entity_poly.pdbx_seq_one_letter_code
_entity_poly.pdbx_strand_id
1 'polypeptide(L)'
;MKPFRDNIFKAWKSTGKPVTESICDGEINGLYHGCDTICKGVRSGSYLFLKDKPNITVPAEAHAKKLLISYADRVCRGVHVVLLNGKDAKLYADLNGVGPARELKEFDIDVIVDSHHVGQNLRNHPAVPFVLRVKPELGMDTAILRKGPENEKMHAQYKRDHSGLADSGFLEVVGFPRIDEYLENDPDYQKAKKANGGKDPFSPEGQPHFELDFVCLWGSAFQWHFPPPPEGEHTTAVVDLVRPISGPGEGIRFTYDVLTKVDGFKDQVISESPWPMPLYSNSEMKRADLDRCQTAFHPVGTARLSKNIEQGVVDPALKIHGVHNLRVIDASAIPLIPDCRIKHSVYAVAEKGADMIKADHKDMY
;
A
#
# COMPACT_ATOMS: atom_id res chain seq x y z
N MET A 1 -10.18 -22.06 -1.25
CA MET A 1 -10.85 -20.86 -0.70
C MET A 1 -12.19 -20.51 -1.36
N LYS A 2 -12.76 -21.34 -2.27
CA LYS A 2 -14.02 -21.03 -2.97
C LYS A 2 -15.23 -20.71 -2.04
N PRO A 3 -15.49 -21.47 -0.95
CA PRO A 3 -16.60 -21.17 -0.06
C PRO A 3 -16.53 -19.77 0.55
N PHE A 4 -15.34 -19.32 0.95
CA PHE A 4 -15.10 -17.96 1.44
C PHE A 4 -15.49 -16.90 0.40
N ARG A 5 -14.96 -17.02 -0.82
CA ARG A 5 -15.26 -16.09 -1.92
C ARG A 5 -16.76 -16.02 -2.21
N ASP A 6 -17.40 -17.18 -2.40
CA ASP A 6 -18.83 -17.24 -2.75
C ASP A 6 -19.71 -16.51 -1.72
N ASN A 7 -19.40 -16.66 -0.41
CA ASN A 7 -20.13 -15.98 0.65
C ASN A 7 -19.87 -14.46 0.66
N ILE A 8 -18.64 -14.00 0.43
CA ILE A 8 -18.32 -12.57 0.31
C ILE A 8 -19.04 -11.95 -0.90
N PHE A 9 -19.00 -12.59 -2.07
CA PHE A 9 -19.72 -12.10 -3.26
C PHE A 9 -21.23 -12.05 -3.03
N LYS A 10 -21.80 -13.05 -2.35
CA LYS A 10 -23.23 -13.06 -2.01
C LYS A 10 -23.58 -11.92 -1.06
N ALA A 11 -22.77 -11.72 -0.01
CA ALA A 11 -22.95 -10.62 0.93
C ALA A 11 -22.80 -9.24 0.27
N TRP A 12 -21.82 -9.07 -0.61
CA TRP A 12 -21.66 -7.82 -1.33
C TRP A 12 -22.86 -7.52 -2.24
N LYS A 13 -23.32 -8.50 -3.01
CA LYS A 13 -24.49 -8.35 -3.89
C LYS A 13 -25.76 -7.98 -3.12
N SER A 14 -25.93 -8.46 -1.89
CA SER A 14 -27.10 -8.12 -1.07
C SER A 14 -27.09 -6.69 -0.53
N THR A 15 -25.94 -5.98 -0.60
CA THR A 15 -25.88 -4.53 -0.35
C THR A 15 -26.38 -3.69 -1.53
N GLY A 16 -26.55 -4.29 -2.71
CA GLY A 16 -26.86 -3.58 -3.95
C GLY A 16 -25.66 -2.88 -4.62
N LYS A 17 -24.45 -2.97 -4.06
CA LYS A 17 -23.22 -2.42 -4.67
C LYS A 17 -22.74 -3.26 -5.86
N PRO A 18 -22.07 -2.63 -6.84
CA PRO A 18 -21.66 -3.30 -8.08
C PRO A 18 -20.57 -4.35 -7.84
N VAL A 19 -20.52 -5.33 -8.74
CA VAL A 19 -19.41 -6.28 -8.89
C VAL A 19 -18.76 -5.99 -10.23
N THR A 20 -17.42 -5.98 -10.28
CA THR A 20 -16.66 -5.76 -11.51
C THR A 20 -15.63 -6.87 -11.73
N GLU A 21 -15.37 -7.18 -12.99
CA GLU A 21 -14.31 -8.09 -13.41
C GLU A 21 -13.06 -7.34 -13.91
N SER A 22 -13.13 -6.00 -14.07
CA SER A 22 -12.00 -5.15 -14.44
C SER A 22 -11.95 -3.92 -13.53
N ILE A 23 -10.73 -3.58 -13.09
CA ILE A 23 -10.39 -2.35 -12.38
C ILE A 23 -9.25 -1.61 -13.07
N CYS A 24 -8.93 -1.99 -14.31
CA CYS A 24 -7.71 -1.55 -15.00
C CYS A 24 -7.96 -0.36 -15.96
N ASP A 25 -9.22 -0.03 -16.22
CA ASP A 25 -9.63 0.91 -17.27
C ASP A 25 -9.95 2.32 -16.74
N GLY A 26 -9.61 2.60 -15.48
CA GLY A 26 -9.83 3.88 -14.80
C GLY A 26 -11.08 3.92 -13.90
N GLU A 27 -11.98 2.94 -14.03
CA GLU A 27 -13.13 2.73 -13.16
C GLU A 27 -12.88 1.54 -12.23
N ILE A 28 -12.99 1.74 -10.92
CA ILE A 28 -12.66 0.68 -9.93
C ILE A 28 -13.79 0.36 -8.95
N ASN A 29 -14.92 1.06 -9.02
CA ASN A 29 -16.02 0.90 -8.05
C ASN A 29 -16.63 -0.52 -8.07
N GLY A 30 -16.64 -1.19 -6.92
CA GLY A 30 -17.28 -2.49 -6.73
C GLY A 30 -16.40 -3.55 -6.08
N LEU A 31 -16.92 -4.78 -6.00
CA LEU A 31 -16.16 -5.96 -5.57
C LEU A 31 -15.52 -6.62 -6.79
N TYR A 32 -14.25 -7.01 -6.68
CA TYR A 32 -13.54 -7.67 -7.77
C TYR A 32 -12.69 -8.85 -7.27
N HIS A 33 -12.34 -9.76 -8.19
CA HIS A 33 -11.37 -10.82 -7.94
C HIS A 33 -9.95 -10.26 -8.01
N GLY A 34 -9.23 -10.33 -6.89
CA GLY A 34 -7.85 -9.83 -6.77
C GLY A 34 -6.93 -10.35 -7.87
N CYS A 35 -6.06 -9.47 -8.38
CA CYS A 35 -4.92 -9.85 -9.20
C CYS A 35 -3.64 -9.68 -8.38
N ASP A 36 -2.78 -10.69 -8.42
CA ASP A 36 -1.59 -10.76 -7.57
C ASP A 36 -0.30 -10.82 -8.38
N THR A 37 0.78 -10.36 -7.76
CA THR A 37 2.15 -10.66 -8.22
C THR A 37 2.57 -12.05 -7.74
N ILE A 38 1.74 -13.05 -8.02
CA ILE A 38 1.94 -14.47 -7.74
C ILE A 38 1.61 -15.22 -9.02
N CYS A 39 2.53 -16.06 -9.49
CA CYS A 39 2.30 -16.91 -10.66
C CYS A 39 2.82 -18.31 -10.35
N LYS A 40 1.97 -19.33 -10.54
CA LYS A 40 2.28 -20.74 -10.24
C LYS A 40 2.84 -20.92 -8.82
N GLY A 41 2.20 -20.28 -7.85
CA GLY A 41 2.61 -20.32 -6.45
C GLY A 41 3.90 -19.57 -6.10
N VAL A 42 4.51 -18.85 -7.03
CA VAL A 42 5.76 -18.13 -6.80
C VAL A 42 5.54 -16.63 -6.88
N ARG A 43 6.07 -15.91 -5.91
CA ARG A 43 6.08 -14.44 -5.90
C ARG A 43 6.83 -13.88 -7.11
N SER A 44 6.15 -13.04 -7.88
CA SER A 44 6.74 -12.23 -8.96
C SER A 44 7.33 -10.94 -8.37
N GLY A 45 8.62 -10.96 -8.02
CA GLY A 45 9.32 -9.79 -7.49
C GLY A 45 10.09 -9.02 -8.57
N SER A 46 10.47 -7.77 -8.27
CA SER A 46 11.23 -6.91 -9.18
C SER A 46 12.61 -7.48 -9.54
N TYR A 47 13.16 -8.38 -8.71
CA TYR A 47 14.41 -9.10 -9.01
C TYR A 47 14.37 -9.83 -10.36
N LEU A 48 13.19 -10.19 -10.87
CA LEU A 48 13.03 -10.81 -12.19
C LEU A 48 13.51 -9.89 -13.33
N PHE A 49 13.51 -8.58 -13.16
CA PHE A 49 14.03 -7.64 -14.16
C PHE A 49 15.55 -7.66 -14.29
N LEU A 50 16.27 -8.22 -13.32
CA LEU A 50 17.75 -8.25 -13.29
C LEU A 50 18.32 -9.61 -13.70
N LYS A 51 17.49 -10.66 -13.73
CA LYS A 51 17.93 -12.03 -13.97
C LYS A 51 18.44 -12.22 -15.41
N ASP A 52 19.46 -13.06 -15.56
CA ASP A 52 20.00 -13.51 -16.85
C ASP A 52 20.50 -12.37 -17.77
N LYS A 53 20.96 -11.25 -17.17
CA LYS A 53 21.50 -10.06 -17.86
C LYS A 53 22.98 -9.83 -17.48
N PRO A 54 23.95 -10.31 -18.30
CA PRO A 54 25.38 -10.28 -17.94
C PRO A 54 25.97 -8.87 -17.89
N ASN A 55 25.30 -7.87 -18.47
CA ASN A 55 25.68 -6.46 -18.43
C ASN A 55 25.24 -5.75 -17.14
N ILE A 56 24.52 -6.42 -16.24
CA ILE A 56 24.10 -5.86 -14.95
C ILE A 56 24.98 -6.45 -13.84
N THR A 57 25.65 -5.57 -13.09
CA THR A 57 26.37 -5.95 -11.86
C THR A 57 25.51 -5.60 -10.65
N VAL A 58 25.23 -6.57 -9.79
CA VAL A 58 24.45 -6.37 -8.55
C VAL A 58 25.38 -6.49 -7.34
N PRO A 59 25.81 -5.37 -6.74
CA PRO A 59 26.56 -5.41 -5.48
C PRO A 59 25.57 -5.71 -4.33
N ALA A 60 25.53 -6.96 -3.89
CA ALA A 60 24.83 -7.32 -2.65
C ALA A 60 25.61 -6.81 -1.43
N GLU A 61 24.94 -6.73 -0.27
CA GLU A 61 25.61 -6.40 1.01
C GLU A 61 26.34 -5.06 0.99
N ALA A 62 25.67 -4.05 0.45
CA ALA A 62 26.23 -2.74 0.19
C ALA A 62 25.32 -1.65 0.76
N HIS A 63 25.89 -0.67 1.45
CA HIS A 63 25.16 0.47 1.99
C HIS A 63 25.53 1.74 1.24
N ALA A 64 24.56 2.36 0.56
CA ALA A 64 24.76 3.66 -0.05
C ALA A 64 24.97 4.69 1.08
N LYS A 65 26.15 5.30 1.12
CA LYS A 65 26.46 6.34 2.09
C LYS A 65 26.02 7.71 1.58
N LYS A 66 26.12 7.93 0.26
CA LYS A 66 26.04 9.27 -0.34
C LYS A 66 26.02 9.29 -1.89
N LEU A 67 25.34 10.21 -2.58
CA LEU A 67 25.36 10.48 -4.05
C LEU A 67 26.71 11.08 -4.47
N LEU A 68 26.84 12.01 -5.42
CA LEU A 68 28.14 12.58 -5.76
C LEU A 68 28.04 13.91 -6.50
N ILE A 69 27.65 14.95 -5.79
CA ILE A 69 27.25 16.21 -6.42
C ILE A 69 28.38 17.24 -6.27
N SER A 70 28.85 17.76 -7.40
CA SER A 70 29.85 18.84 -7.42
C SER A 70 29.18 20.19 -7.14
N TYR A 71 29.77 20.96 -6.22
CA TYR A 71 29.30 22.32 -5.91
C TYR A 71 29.42 23.28 -7.10
N ALA A 72 30.45 23.11 -7.94
CA ALA A 72 30.78 24.06 -9.00
C ALA A 72 29.79 24.01 -10.17
N ASP A 73 29.32 22.80 -10.52
CA ASP A 73 28.49 22.56 -11.70
C ASP A 73 27.18 21.83 -11.41
N ARG A 74 26.93 21.44 -10.16
CA ARG A 74 25.74 20.70 -9.71
C ARG A 74 25.48 19.41 -10.49
N VAL A 75 26.52 18.79 -11.03
CA VAL A 75 26.41 17.50 -11.73
C VAL A 75 26.63 16.36 -10.75
N CYS A 76 25.64 15.46 -10.65
CA CYS A 76 25.78 14.19 -9.94
C CYS A 76 26.60 13.21 -10.79
N ARG A 77 27.69 12.68 -10.21
CA ARG A 77 28.66 11.82 -10.91
C ARG A 77 28.66 10.35 -10.45
N GLY A 78 27.91 10.00 -9.40
CA GLY A 78 27.95 8.64 -8.84
C GLY A 78 27.29 8.52 -7.47
N VAL A 79 27.53 7.39 -6.81
CA VAL A 79 27.12 7.07 -5.44
C VAL A 79 28.24 6.34 -4.73
N HIS A 80 28.53 6.74 -3.49
CA HIS A 80 29.42 6.05 -2.57
C HIS A 80 28.73 4.93 -1.84
N VAL A 81 29.40 3.79 -1.84
CA VAL A 81 28.88 2.56 -1.29
C VAL A 81 29.92 1.96 -0.34
N VAL A 82 29.46 1.54 0.84
CA VAL A 82 30.26 0.81 1.82
C VAL A 82 29.84 -0.66 1.77
N LEU A 83 30.78 -1.58 1.55
CA LEU A 83 30.48 -3.02 1.59
C LEU A 83 30.54 -3.53 3.04
N LEU A 84 29.67 -4.48 3.38
CA LEU A 84 29.59 -5.06 4.74
C LEU A 84 30.87 -5.77 5.20
N ASN A 85 31.75 -6.15 4.27
CA ASN A 85 33.07 -6.73 4.59
C ASN A 85 34.13 -5.69 5.00
N GLY A 86 33.73 -4.42 5.20
CA GLY A 86 34.62 -3.33 5.62
C GLY A 86 35.56 -2.83 4.52
N LYS A 87 35.48 -3.37 3.30
CA LYS A 87 36.20 -2.82 2.15
C LYS A 87 35.35 -1.72 1.52
N ASP A 88 35.87 -0.50 1.50
CA ASP A 88 35.29 0.59 0.71
C ASP A 88 35.33 0.19 -0.78
N ALA A 89 34.19 -0.22 -1.33
CA ALA A 89 34.01 -0.23 -2.78
C ALA A 89 33.68 1.20 -3.21
N LYS A 90 34.72 1.95 -3.56
CA LYS A 90 34.58 3.29 -4.12
C LYS A 90 33.96 3.21 -5.51
N LEU A 91 32.65 3.20 -5.58
CA LEU A 91 31.92 4.03 -6.54
C LEU A 91 31.78 5.40 -5.85
N TYR A 92 31.86 6.51 -6.57
CA TYR A 92 32.31 7.79 -5.99
C TYR A 92 31.19 8.59 -5.19
N ALA A 93 31.60 9.39 -4.16
CA ALA A 93 31.05 10.24 -3.00
C ALA A 93 30.05 11.50 -2.94
N ASP A 94 29.03 11.62 -2.02
CA ASP A 94 28.16 12.85 -1.72
C ASP A 94 26.59 12.92 -1.91
N LEU A 95 25.64 12.55 -1.00
CA LEU A 95 24.19 12.98 -1.03
C LEU A 95 24.02 14.01 0.08
N ASN A 96 24.91 14.97 0.10
CA ASN A 96 24.87 16.06 1.06
C ASN A 96 24.43 17.31 0.32
N GLY A 97 23.40 17.97 0.83
CA GLY A 97 23.07 19.32 0.44
C GLY A 97 21.90 19.54 -0.50
N VAL A 98 21.08 18.54 -0.80
CA VAL A 98 19.81 18.74 -1.52
C VAL A 98 18.65 18.48 -0.55
N GLY A 99 18.00 19.54 -0.09
CA GLY A 99 16.93 19.46 0.91
C GLY A 99 16.64 20.80 1.57
N PRO A 100 15.80 20.85 2.61
CA PRO A 100 15.49 22.11 3.30
C PRO A 100 16.74 22.68 3.95
N ALA A 101 17.19 23.86 3.51
CA ALA A 101 18.46 24.44 3.92
C ALA A 101 18.59 24.62 5.44
N ARG A 102 17.47 24.91 6.12
CA ARG A 102 17.46 25.02 7.59
C ARG A 102 17.76 23.66 8.24
N GLU A 103 17.06 22.61 7.83
CA GLU A 103 17.24 21.27 8.38
C GLU A 103 18.65 20.75 8.10
N LEU A 104 19.16 20.94 6.87
CA LEU A 104 20.53 20.54 6.51
C LEU A 104 21.58 21.22 7.41
N LYS A 105 21.44 22.52 7.68
CA LYS A 105 22.36 23.27 8.55
C LYS A 105 22.30 22.82 10.01
N GLU A 106 21.16 22.31 10.50
CA GLU A 106 21.07 21.77 11.87
C GLU A 106 21.95 20.52 12.06
N PHE A 107 22.31 19.83 10.97
CA PHE A 107 23.20 18.68 10.97
C PHE A 107 24.59 18.96 10.38
N ASP A 108 24.98 20.24 10.24
CA ASP A 108 26.26 20.66 9.65
C ASP A 108 26.48 20.12 8.22
N ILE A 109 25.39 20.06 7.44
CA ILE A 109 25.40 19.66 6.04
C ILE A 109 25.36 20.91 5.16
N ASP A 110 26.40 21.08 4.35
CA ASP A 110 26.48 22.11 3.32
C ASP A 110 25.27 22.05 2.37
N VAL A 111 24.71 23.20 2.01
CA VAL A 111 23.56 23.28 1.11
C VAL A 111 24.02 23.49 -0.34
N ILE A 112 23.80 22.50 -1.19
CA ILE A 112 23.99 22.58 -2.66
C ILE A 112 22.74 23.18 -3.32
N VAL A 113 21.57 22.65 -2.97
CA VAL A 113 20.25 23.09 -3.44
C VAL A 113 19.30 23.14 -2.26
N ASP A 114 18.75 24.33 -2.00
CA ASP A 114 17.67 24.51 -1.04
C ASP A 114 16.36 24.00 -1.65
N SER A 115 15.98 22.77 -1.30
CA SER A 115 14.83 22.07 -1.86
C SER A 115 13.84 21.73 -0.74
N HIS A 116 12.93 22.66 -0.44
CA HIS A 116 12.05 22.62 0.75
C HIS A 116 11.12 21.41 0.80
N HIS A 117 10.88 20.73 -0.33
CA HIS A 117 9.96 19.60 -0.40
C HIS A 117 10.61 18.23 -0.17
N VAL A 118 11.94 18.13 -0.10
CA VAL A 118 12.63 16.84 0.17
C VAL A 118 12.24 16.35 1.55
N GLY A 119 11.76 15.09 1.64
CA GLY A 119 11.27 14.48 2.87
C GLY A 119 9.88 14.93 3.30
N GLN A 120 9.33 15.99 2.70
CA GLN A 120 8.02 16.53 3.01
C GLN A 120 6.92 15.85 2.18
N ASN A 121 5.65 16.14 2.47
CA ASN A 121 4.50 15.61 1.73
C ASN A 121 4.37 14.07 1.80
N LEU A 122 4.93 13.42 2.82
CA LEU A 122 4.69 12.00 3.07
C LEU A 122 3.18 11.77 3.17
N ARG A 123 2.67 10.90 2.30
CA ARG A 123 1.29 10.43 2.31
C ARG A 123 1.26 8.92 2.39
N ASN A 124 0.20 8.40 2.99
CA ASN A 124 -0.02 6.98 3.18
C ASN A 124 -1.52 6.75 3.38
N HIS A 125 -2.00 5.54 3.13
CA HIS A 125 -3.35 5.14 3.54
C HIS A 125 -3.32 4.66 5.00
N PRO A 126 -4.13 5.24 5.90
CA PRO A 126 -4.40 4.64 7.19
C PRO A 126 -5.38 3.47 7.02
N ALA A 127 -5.14 2.40 7.77
CA ALA A 127 -5.95 1.19 7.77
C ALA A 127 -6.42 0.88 9.17
N VAL A 128 -7.70 0.51 9.35
CA VAL A 128 -8.20 -0.06 10.60
C VAL A 128 -8.67 -1.49 10.34
N PRO A 129 -7.81 -2.50 10.55
CA PRO A 129 -8.19 -3.89 10.40
C PRO A 129 -9.01 -4.38 11.59
N PHE A 130 -9.92 -5.31 11.35
CA PHE A 130 -10.62 -6.06 12.39
C PHE A 130 -10.75 -7.54 12.03
N VAL A 131 -10.97 -8.37 13.04
CA VAL A 131 -11.01 -9.84 12.88
C VAL A 131 -12.35 -10.39 13.33
N LEU A 132 -12.87 -11.33 12.54
CA LEU A 132 -14.02 -12.15 12.89
C LEU A 132 -13.60 -13.61 12.99
N ARG A 133 -14.02 -14.29 14.05
CA ARG A 133 -14.02 -15.76 14.10
C ARG A 133 -15.14 -16.25 13.20
N VAL A 134 -14.82 -17.17 12.30
CA VAL A 134 -15.75 -17.69 11.29
C VAL A 134 -15.88 -19.21 11.40
N LYS A 135 -16.87 -19.77 10.70
CA LYS A 135 -17.03 -21.22 10.62
C LYS A 135 -15.80 -21.91 9.97
N PRO A 136 -15.51 -23.17 10.35
CA PRO A 136 -14.30 -23.88 9.94
C PRO A 136 -14.04 -23.95 8.43
N GLU A 137 -15.09 -23.95 7.61
CA GLU A 137 -14.99 -24.05 6.15
C GLU A 137 -14.52 -22.76 5.46
N LEU A 138 -14.41 -21.64 6.17
CA LEU A 138 -14.13 -20.33 5.59
C LEU A 138 -12.72 -19.77 5.85
N GLY A 139 -12.10 -20.11 6.97
CA GLY A 139 -10.73 -19.66 7.29
C GLY A 139 -9.67 -20.69 6.93
N MET A 140 -8.40 -20.26 6.98
CA MET A 140 -7.23 -21.06 6.63
C MET A 140 -6.23 -21.17 7.80
N ASP A 141 -6.59 -20.73 8.99
CA ASP A 141 -5.74 -20.67 10.18
C ASP A 141 -5.17 -22.04 10.55
N THR A 142 -5.98 -23.10 10.60
CA THR A 142 -5.50 -24.46 10.94
C THR A 142 -4.54 -24.99 9.87
N ALA A 143 -4.89 -24.79 8.60
CA ALA A 143 -4.12 -25.32 7.48
C ALA A 143 -2.81 -24.54 7.22
N ILE A 144 -2.71 -23.27 7.60
CA ILE A 144 -1.59 -22.39 7.20
C ILE A 144 -0.80 -21.85 8.38
N LEU A 145 -1.45 -21.49 9.50
CA LEU A 145 -0.78 -20.77 10.59
C LEU A 145 -0.37 -21.69 11.74
N ARG A 146 -1.19 -22.70 12.06
CA ARG A 146 -0.99 -23.55 13.23
C ARG A 146 -0.22 -24.81 12.89
N LYS A 147 0.91 -25.02 13.57
CA LYS A 147 1.72 -26.25 13.42
C LYS A 147 0.89 -27.48 13.76
N GLY A 148 0.86 -28.45 12.86
CA GLY A 148 0.12 -29.69 13.01
C GLY A 148 0.04 -30.44 11.67
N PRO A 149 -0.63 -31.61 11.64
CA PRO A 149 -0.65 -32.47 10.47
C PRO A 149 -1.19 -31.80 9.19
N GLU A 150 -2.21 -30.94 9.32
CA GLU A 150 -2.77 -30.22 8.17
C GLU A 150 -1.78 -29.20 7.61
N ASN A 151 -1.14 -28.42 8.48
CA ASN A 151 -0.12 -27.47 8.08
C ASN A 151 1.10 -28.13 7.44
N GLU A 152 1.60 -29.21 8.03
CA GLU A 152 2.69 -29.99 7.47
C GLU A 152 2.34 -30.53 6.08
N LYS A 153 1.10 -31.02 5.89
CA LYS A 153 0.59 -31.46 4.59
C LYS A 153 0.58 -30.33 3.56
N MET A 154 0.07 -29.15 3.91
CA MET A 154 0.02 -28.00 3.00
C MET A 154 1.43 -27.55 2.59
N HIS A 155 2.35 -27.47 3.54
CA HIS A 155 3.74 -27.08 3.28
C HIS A 155 4.49 -28.16 2.48
N ALA A 156 4.24 -29.45 2.73
CA ALA A 156 4.83 -30.54 1.97
C ALA A 156 4.35 -30.55 0.51
N GLN A 157 3.07 -30.26 0.26
CA GLN A 157 2.54 -30.11 -1.10
C GLN A 157 3.24 -28.95 -1.82
N TYR A 158 3.28 -27.76 -1.21
CA TYR A 158 3.94 -26.60 -1.82
C TYR A 158 5.43 -26.84 -2.10
N LYS A 159 6.15 -27.50 -1.18
CA LYS A 159 7.57 -27.85 -1.40
C LYS A 159 7.78 -28.81 -2.57
N ARG A 160 6.81 -29.67 -2.87
CA ARG A 160 6.91 -30.67 -3.93
C ARG A 160 6.71 -30.04 -5.31
N ASP A 161 5.73 -29.17 -5.46
CA ASP A 161 5.26 -28.74 -6.78
C ASP A 161 4.73 -27.29 -6.84
N HIS A 162 4.94 -26.49 -5.79
CA HIS A 162 4.42 -25.12 -5.66
C HIS A 162 2.90 -24.99 -5.82
N SER A 163 2.15 -26.04 -5.46
CA SER A 163 0.68 -26.04 -5.50
C SER A 163 0.06 -26.12 -4.11
N GLY A 164 -1.26 -25.95 -4.07
CA GLY A 164 -2.07 -26.13 -2.86
C GLY A 164 -2.21 -24.85 -2.06
N LEU A 165 -2.86 -24.88 -0.91
CA LEU A 165 -3.26 -23.65 -0.20
C LEU A 165 -2.09 -22.71 0.17
N ALA A 166 -0.89 -23.25 0.38
CA ALA A 166 0.29 -22.46 0.71
C ALA A 166 0.90 -21.69 -0.48
N ASP A 167 0.35 -21.85 -1.69
CA ASP A 167 0.72 -21.11 -2.90
C ASP A 167 0.06 -19.71 -3.00
N SER A 168 -0.90 -19.43 -2.12
CA SER A 168 -1.79 -18.28 -2.15
C SER A 168 -1.26 -17.06 -1.40
N GLY A 169 -1.70 -15.87 -1.81
CA GLY A 169 -1.57 -14.63 -1.04
C GLY A 169 -2.65 -14.44 0.04
N PHE A 170 -3.65 -15.33 0.08
CA PHE A 170 -4.80 -15.36 1.02
C PHE A 170 -5.75 -14.16 0.94
N LEU A 171 -5.62 -13.33 -0.09
CA LEU A 171 -6.53 -12.27 -0.44
C LEU A 171 -6.96 -12.46 -1.89
N GLU A 172 -8.18 -12.94 -2.09
CA GLU A 172 -8.70 -13.22 -3.44
C GLU A 172 -9.83 -12.28 -3.85
N VAL A 173 -10.38 -11.52 -2.90
CA VAL A 173 -11.54 -10.64 -3.11
C VAL A 173 -11.28 -9.33 -2.41
N VAL A 174 -11.46 -8.23 -3.15
CA VAL A 174 -11.20 -6.87 -2.69
C VAL A 174 -12.36 -5.98 -3.14
N GLY A 175 -12.80 -5.06 -2.28
CA GLY A 175 -13.91 -4.15 -2.55
C GLY A 175 -13.47 -2.69 -2.59
N PHE A 176 -13.95 -1.93 -3.57
CA PHE A 176 -13.78 -0.48 -3.67
C PHE A 176 -15.14 0.23 -3.59
N PRO A 177 -15.72 0.39 -2.40
CA PRO A 177 -17.01 1.04 -2.24
C PRO A 177 -16.85 2.57 -2.14
N ARG A 178 -17.92 3.25 -2.56
CA ARG A 178 -18.33 4.50 -1.92
C ARG A 178 -19.31 4.19 -0.80
N ILE A 179 -19.33 5.05 0.22
CA ILE A 179 -20.19 4.95 1.41
C ILE A 179 -20.95 6.25 1.65
N ASP A 180 -21.37 6.92 0.57
CA ASP A 180 -22.08 8.20 0.64
C ASP A 180 -23.25 8.16 1.62
N GLU A 181 -24.03 7.08 1.59
CA GLU A 181 -25.19 6.88 2.46
C GLU A 181 -24.86 6.79 3.95
N TYR A 182 -23.62 6.42 4.31
CA TYR A 182 -23.13 6.41 5.69
C TYR A 182 -22.63 7.81 6.07
N LEU A 183 -21.83 8.43 5.19
CA LEU A 183 -21.27 9.76 5.42
C LEU A 183 -22.35 10.84 5.57
N GLU A 184 -23.44 10.74 4.82
CA GLU A 184 -24.58 11.65 4.93
C GLU A 184 -25.31 11.56 6.29
N ASN A 185 -24.99 10.59 7.15
CA ASN A 185 -25.51 10.54 8.52
C ASN A 185 -24.65 11.33 9.52
N ASP A 186 -23.46 11.78 9.14
CA ASP A 186 -22.54 12.55 9.98
C ASP A 186 -22.74 14.07 9.75
N PRO A 187 -23.19 14.84 10.77
CA PRO A 187 -23.34 16.29 10.67
C PRO A 187 -22.05 17.04 10.30
N ASP A 188 -20.88 16.54 10.72
CA ASP A 188 -19.60 17.16 10.40
C ASP A 188 -19.25 16.95 8.92
N TYR A 189 -19.55 15.78 8.36
CA TYR A 189 -19.43 15.52 6.91
C TYR A 189 -20.39 16.41 6.10
N GLN A 190 -21.66 16.48 6.47
CA GLN A 190 -22.65 17.34 5.79
C GLN A 190 -22.19 18.81 5.76
N LYS A 191 -21.67 19.30 6.89
CA LYS A 191 -21.10 20.65 7.00
C LYS A 191 -19.88 20.82 6.09
N ALA A 192 -18.96 19.85 6.07
CA ALA A 192 -17.77 19.89 5.23
C ALA A 192 -18.13 19.87 3.73
N LYS A 193 -19.04 18.98 3.32
CA LYS A 193 -19.56 18.89 1.94
C LYS A 193 -20.23 20.20 1.51
N LYS A 194 -21.06 20.79 2.36
CA LYS A 194 -21.68 22.09 2.10
C LYS A 194 -20.64 23.21 1.97
N ALA A 195 -19.63 23.24 2.85
CA ALA A 195 -18.54 24.20 2.78
C ALA A 195 -17.68 24.03 1.50
N ASN A 196 -17.61 22.81 0.97
CA ASN A 196 -16.95 22.48 -0.29
C ASN A 196 -17.87 22.62 -1.53
N GLY A 197 -18.89 23.48 -1.46
CA GLY A 197 -19.79 23.75 -2.59
C GLY A 197 -20.67 22.57 -3.00
N GLY A 198 -20.98 21.67 -2.06
CA GLY A 198 -21.77 20.46 -2.31
C GLY A 198 -20.97 19.28 -2.86
N LYS A 199 -19.66 19.45 -3.09
CA LYS A 199 -18.78 18.37 -3.56
C LYS A 199 -18.29 17.54 -2.39
N ASP A 200 -18.30 16.23 -2.58
CA ASP A 200 -17.71 15.28 -1.64
C ASP A 200 -16.25 15.65 -1.33
N PRO A 201 -15.88 15.88 -0.05
CA PRO A 201 -14.52 16.22 0.34
C PRO A 201 -13.49 15.12 0.07
N PHE A 202 -13.91 13.85 -0.06
CA PHE A 202 -12.99 12.71 -0.24
C PHE A 202 -12.73 12.42 -1.70
N SER A 203 -13.80 12.15 -2.43
CA SER A 203 -13.77 11.63 -3.79
C SER A 203 -14.74 12.43 -4.67
N PRO A 204 -14.44 13.74 -4.91
CA PRO A 204 -15.33 14.65 -5.61
C PRO A 204 -15.59 14.29 -7.08
N GLU A 205 -14.80 13.38 -7.65
CA GLU A 205 -14.94 12.93 -9.05
C GLU A 205 -15.42 11.47 -9.15
N GLY A 206 -15.96 10.91 -8.06
CA GLY A 206 -16.57 9.58 -8.06
C GLY A 206 -15.62 8.41 -7.76
N GLN A 207 -14.39 8.70 -7.32
CA GLN A 207 -13.45 7.69 -6.83
C GLN A 207 -14.02 6.93 -5.62
N PRO A 208 -13.54 5.71 -5.30
CA PRO A 208 -13.95 5.01 -4.10
C PRO A 208 -13.52 5.77 -2.82
N HIS A 209 -14.15 5.43 -1.70
CA HIS A 209 -13.75 5.93 -0.39
C HIS A 209 -12.79 4.98 0.32
N PHE A 210 -12.94 3.67 0.07
CA PHE A 210 -12.17 2.63 0.73
C PHE A 210 -11.64 1.60 -0.26
N GLU A 211 -10.56 0.93 0.14
CA GLU A 211 -10.19 -0.41 -0.30
C GLU A 211 -10.47 -1.37 0.86
N LEU A 212 -11.23 -2.43 0.59
CA LEU A 212 -11.64 -3.43 1.58
C LEU A 212 -11.03 -4.78 1.23
N ASP A 213 -10.04 -5.19 2.01
CA ASP A 213 -9.35 -6.46 1.80
C ASP A 213 -9.93 -7.54 2.71
N PHE A 214 -10.45 -8.61 2.10
CA PHE A 214 -11.00 -9.75 2.82
C PHE A 214 -9.97 -10.90 2.87
N VAL A 215 -9.13 -10.90 3.90
CA VAL A 215 -8.11 -11.93 4.12
C VAL A 215 -8.75 -13.13 4.82
N CYS A 216 -8.63 -14.32 4.24
CA CYS A 216 -9.30 -15.54 4.72
C CYS A 216 -8.53 -16.29 5.84
N LEU A 217 -7.83 -15.55 6.71
CA LEU A 217 -7.13 -16.07 7.89
C LEU A 217 -6.87 -14.96 8.91
N TRP A 218 -6.36 -15.33 10.10
CA TRP A 218 -5.76 -14.37 11.03
C TRP A 218 -4.52 -13.67 10.44
N GLY A 219 -4.65 -12.40 10.12
CA GLY A 219 -3.60 -11.59 9.52
C GLY A 219 -2.70 -10.93 10.58
N SER A 220 -1.64 -11.60 11.00
CA SER A 220 -0.71 -11.04 12.01
C SER A 220 -0.07 -9.71 11.59
N ALA A 221 0.13 -9.47 10.29
CA ALA A 221 0.58 -8.18 9.75
C ALA A 221 -0.39 -7.01 10.02
N PHE A 222 -1.66 -7.34 10.29
CA PHE A 222 -2.74 -6.39 10.57
C PHE A 222 -3.23 -6.49 12.03
N GLN A 223 -2.63 -7.37 12.83
CA GLN A 223 -2.97 -7.60 14.23
C GLN A 223 -1.70 -7.83 15.05
N TRP A 224 -0.62 -7.11 14.73
CA TRP A 224 0.73 -7.35 15.25
C TRP A 224 0.86 -7.20 16.77
N HIS A 225 -0.09 -6.50 17.39
CA HIS A 225 -0.21 -6.33 18.83
C HIS A 225 -0.75 -7.58 19.55
N PHE A 226 -1.37 -8.52 18.83
CA PHE A 226 -2.05 -9.68 19.40
C PHE A 226 -1.41 -10.99 18.90
N PRO A 227 -1.25 -12.00 19.78
CA PRO A 227 -0.83 -13.32 19.33
C PRO A 227 -1.92 -13.96 18.44
N PRO A 228 -1.54 -14.80 17.45
CA PRO A 228 -2.51 -15.59 16.72
C PRO A 228 -3.39 -16.42 17.65
N PRO A 229 -4.72 -16.44 17.48
CA PRO A 229 -5.61 -17.26 18.28
C PRO A 229 -5.21 -18.75 18.23
N PRO A 230 -5.20 -19.45 19.38
CA PRO A 230 -4.71 -20.83 19.46
C PRO A 230 -5.63 -21.83 18.76
N GLU A 231 -6.90 -21.47 18.53
CA GLU A 231 -7.92 -22.31 17.92
C GLU A 231 -8.87 -21.47 17.05
N GLY A 232 -9.69 -22.14 16.24
CA GLY A 232 -10.72 -21.51 15.43
C GLY A 232 -10.20 -20.90 14.13
N GLU A 233 -11.11 -20.71 13.19
CA GLU A 233 -10.83 -20.10 11.90
C GLU A 233 -11.22 -18.62 11.92
N HIS A 234 -10.44 -17.78 11.25
CA HIS A 234 -10.64 -16.34 11.26
C HIS A 234 -10.65 -15.76 9.85
N THR A 235 -11.26 -14.59 9.73
CA THR A 235 -11.05 -13.69 8.60
C THR A 235 -10.65 -12.32 9.13
N THR A 236 -9.69 -11.69 8.46
CA THR A 236 -9.27 -10.33 8.74
C THR A 236 -9.80 -9.44 7.63
N ALA A 237 -10.63 -8.47 8.00
CA ALA A 237 -11.05 -7.41 7.09
C ALA A 237 -10.14 -6.20 7.31
N VAL A 238 -9.45 -5.75 6.26
CA VAL A 238 -8.65 -4.53 6.29
C VAL A 238 -9.46 -3.42 5.64
N VAL A 239 -9.67 -2.32 6.37
CA VAL A 239 -10.43 -1.16 5.92
C VAL A 239 -9.45 -0.02 5.66
N ASP A 240 -9.01 0.10 4.41
CA ASP A 240 -8.04 1.09 3.96
C ASP A 240 -8.77 2.36 3.50
N LEU A 241 -8.48 3.48 4.15
CA LEU A 241 -8.98 4.77 3.69
C LEU A 241 -8.11 5.29 2.54
N VAL A 242 -8.65 5.33 1.32
CA VAL A 242 -7.89 5.67 0.11
C VAL A 242 -7.94 7.16 -0.25
N ARG A 243 -8.74 7.97 0.47
CA ARG A 243 -8.78 9.44 0.34
C ARG A 243 -8.82 10.15 1.70
N PRO A 244 -8.19 11.32 1.84
CA PRO A 244 -7.87 11.84 3.15
C PRO A 244 -9.12 12.35 3.89
N ILE A 245 -9.37 11.77 5.07
CA ILE A 245 -10.16 12.27 6.23
C ILE A 245 -11.62 11.79 6.35
N SER A 246 -11.91 10.50 6.54
CA SER A 246 -13.29 10.11 6.96
C SER A 246 -13.59 10.48 8.42
N GLY A 247 -14.87 10.72 8.74
CA GLY A 247 -15.35 10.71 10.14
C GLY A 247 -15.09 9.34 10.80
N PRO A 248 -15.08 9.25 12.16
CA PRO A 248 -14.71 8.04 12.85
C PRO A 248 -15.60 6.83 12.50
N GLY A 249 -15.00 5.71 12.15
CA GLY A 249 -15.66 4.41 12.07
C GLY A 249 -16.59 4.15 10.88
N GLU A 250 -16.91 5.10 9.99
CA GLU A 250 -17.94 4.88 8.95
C GLU A 250 -17.57 3.78 7.93
N GLY A 251 -16.30 3.69 7.51
CA GLY A 251 -15.83 2.57 6.67
C GLY A 251 -15.87 1.22 7.40
N ILE A 252 -15.61 1.24 8.71
CA ILE A 252 -15.68 0.06 9.57
C ILE A 252 -17.15 -0.39 9.69
N ARG A 253 -18.09 0.52 9.93
CA ARG A 253 -19.54 0.24 9.99
C ARG A 253 -20.01 -0.41 8.69
N PHE A 254 -19.67 0.17 7.53
CA PHE A 254 -20.04 -0.41 6.25
C PHE A 254 -19.51 -1.84 6.11
N THR A 255 -18.23 -2.07 6.39
CA THR A 255 -17.62 -3.40 6.28
C THR A 255 -18.24 -4.40 7.27
N TYR A 256 -18.57 -3.96 8.49
CA TYR A 256 -19.31 -4.76 9.46
C TYR A 256 -20.70 -5.13 8.95
N ASP A 257 -21.43 -4.21 8.34
CA ASP A 257 -22.76 -4.49 7.80
C ASP A 257 -22.70 -5.54 6.69
N VAL A 258 -21.71 -5.45 5.80
CA VAL A 258 -21.43 -6.47 4.77
C VAL A 258 -21.18 -7.85 5.39
N LEU A 259 -20.41 -7.94 6.47
CA LEU A 259 -20.01 -9.22 7.02
C LEU A 259 -21.02 -9.81 8.03
N THR A 260 -21.77 -8.97 8.73
CA THR A 260 -22.53 -9.38 9.93
C THR A 260 -24.03 -9.16 9.86
N LYS A 261 -24.53 -8.34 8.92
CA LYS A 261 -25.96 -8.00 8.85
C LYS A 261 -26.65 -8.50 7.60
N VAL A 262 -25.97 -8.49 6.46
CA VAL A 262 -26.59 -8.84 5.17
C VAL A 262 -26.52 -10.35 4.87
N ASP A 263 -27.46 -10.81 4.06
CA ASP A 263 -27.54 -12.21 3.65
C ASP A 263 -26.30 -12.63 2.86
N GLY A 264 -25.71 -13.76 3.23
CA GLY A 264 -24.48 -14.29 2.62
C GLY A 264 -23.45 -14.63 3.68
N PHE A 265 -22.89 -13.63 4.36
CA PHE A 265 -21.80 -13.82 5.30
C PHE A 265 -22.23 -13.80 6.77
N LYS A 266 -23.37 -13.17 7.11
CA LYS A 266 -23.84 -13.02 8.50
C LYS A 266 -23.90 -14.34 9.28
N ASP A 267 -24.37 -15.41 8.64
CA ASP A 267 -24.56 -16.72 9.27
C ASP A 267 -23.24 -17.50 9.41
N GLN A 268 -22.13 -16.91 8.95
CA GLN A 268 -20.80 -17.50 8.96
C GLN A 268 -19.92 -16.94 10.08
N VAL A 269 -20.32 -15.82 10.67
CA VAL A 269 -19.61 -15.15 11.76
C VAL A 269 -20.00 -15.81 13.08
N ILE A 270 -19.00 -16.24 13.85
CA ILE A 270 -19.17 -16.83 15.18
C ILE A 270 -19.03 -15.75 16.26
N SER A 271 -17.99 -14.93 16.17
CA SER A 271 -17.73 -13.86 17.15
C SER A 271 -16.74 -12.83 16.59
N GLU A 272 -16.71 -11.66 17.22
CA GLU A 272 -15.66 -10.67 17.00
C GLU A 272 -14.40 -11.03 17.79
N SER A 273 -13.22 -10.66 17.28
CA SER A 273 -11.93 -10.89 17.94
C SER A 273 -11.04 -9.65 17.85
N PRO A 274 -10.27 -9.32 18.90
CA PRO A 274 -10.24 -9.95 20.23
C PRO A 274 -11.42 -9.58 21.14
N TRP A 275 -12.18 -8.55 20.81
CA TRP A 275 -13.41 -8.12 21.49
C TRP A 275 -14.29 -7.31 20.52
N PRO A 276 -15.57 -7.07 20.86
CA PRO A 276 -16.48 -6.33 19.99
C PRO A 276 -15.99 -4.92 19.64
N MET A 277 -16.19 -4.51 18.40
CA MET A 277 -15.94 -3.13 17.96
C MET A 277 -17.05 -2.21 18.50
N PRO A 278 -16.73 -1.04 19.07
CA PRO A 278 -17.71 -0.18 19.73
C PRO A 278 -18.56 0.65 18.75
N LEU A 279 -19.14 0.01 17.73
CA LEU A 279 -19.81 0.64 16.57
C LEU A 279 -20.91 1.64 16.94
N TYR A 280 -21.52 1.52 18.12
CA TYR A 280 -22.67 2.35 18.52
C TYR A 280 -22.29 3.56 19.40
N SER A 281 -21.00 3.79 19.61
CA SER A 281 -20.49 4.94 20.38
C SER A 281 -19.43 5.69 19.58
N ASN A 282 -19.76 6.90 19.10
CA ASN A 282 -18.85 7.70 18.27
C ASN A 282 -17.54 8.06 19.00
N SER A 283 -17.61 8.31 20.31
CA SER A 283 -16.43 8.59 21.13
C SER A 283 -15.52 7.37 21.27
N GLU A 284 -16.09 6.18 21.46
CA GLU A 284 -15.33 4.95 21.55
C GLU A 284 -14.79 4.50 20.19
N MET A 285 -15.57 4.65 19.11
CA MET A 285 -15.08 4.43 17.74
C MET A 285 -13.91 5.33 17.41
N LYS A 286 -13.99 6.63 17.74
CA LYS A 286 -12.86 7.54 17.55
C LYS A 286 -11.61 7.08 18.30
N ARG A 287 -11.77 6.56 19.51
CA ARG A 287 -10.64 5.98 20.25
C ARG A 287 -10.13 4.71 19.57
N ALA A 288 -11.03 3.81 19.16
CA ALA A 288 -10.69 2.56 18.50
C ALA A 288 -9.94 2.80 17.18
N ASP A 289 -10.38 3.75 16.35
CA ASP A 289 -9.71 4.14 15.12
C ASP A 289 -8.27 4.58 15.41
N LEU A 290 -8.07 5.50 16.35
CA LEU A 290 -6.73 6.02 16.67
C LEU A 290 -5.80 4.97 17.30
N ASP A 291 -6.34 4.08 18.13
CA ASP A 291 -5.57 3.08 18.87
C ASP A 291 -5.26 1.83 18.03
N ARG A 292 -6.08 1.55 17.01
CA ARG A 292 -5.94 0.36 16.14
C ARG A 292 -5.45 0.67 14.73
N CYS A 293 -5.44 1.95 14.32
CA CYS A 293 -4.97 2.30 12.99
C CYS A 293 -3.50 1.91 12.79
N GLN A 294 -3.18 1.54 11.55
CA GLN A 294 -1.83 1.28 11.11
C GLN A 294 -1.61 1.79 9.69
N THR A 295 -0.37 1.67 9.21
CA THR A 295 -0.07 1.83 7.80
C THR A 295 -0.77 0.73 6.98
N ALA A 296 -1.35 1.11 5.84
CA ALA A 296 -1.73 0.16 4.79
C ALA A 296 -0.53 -0.24 3.89
N PHE A 297 0.69 0.20 4.25
CA PHE A 297 1.93 -0.04 3.53
C PHE A 297 2.06 0.72 2.18
N HIS A 298 1.46 1.91 2.09
CA HIS A 298 1.43 2.74 0.88
C HIS A 298 2.13 4.12 1.01
N PRO A 299 3.34 4.23 1.59
CA PRO A 299 4.01 5.52 1.72
C PRO A 299 4.46 6.08 0.35
N VAL A 300 4.17 7.35 0.09
CA VAL A 300 4.51 8.06 -1.16
C VAL A 300 4.87 9.54 -0.92
N GLY A 301 5.40 10.20 -1.95
CA GLY A 301 5.36 11.67 -2.08
C GLY A 301 6.55 12.47 -1.53
N THR A 302 7.50 11.82 -0.84
CA THR A 302 8.64 12.49 -0.17
C THR A 302 9.66 13.15 -1.11
N ALA A 303 9.56 12.91 -2.42
CA ALA A 303 10.32 13.58 -3.46
C ALA A 303 9.43 13.86 -4.69
N ARG A 304 8.22 14.37 -4.45
CA ARG A 304 7.16 14.41 -5.47
C ARG A 304 7.53 15.13 -6.76
N LEU A 305 6.97 14.60 -7.85
CA LEU A 305 6.87 15.21 -9.17
C LEU A 305 6.23 16.60 -9.10
N SER A 306 6.79 17.55 -9.85
CA SER A 306 6.39 18.95 -9.81
C SER A 306 6.84 19.72 -11.05
N LYS A 307 6.27 20.91 -11.26
CA LYS A 307 6.66 21.80 -12.36
C LYS A 307 7.92 22.61 -12.06
N ASN A 308 8.21 22.87 -10.78
CA ASN A 308 9.36 23.62 -10.28
C ASN A 308 9.67 23.26 -8.82
N ILE A 309 10.78 23.78 -8.30
CA ILE A 309 11.31 23.42 -6.98
C ILE A 309 10.43 23.93 -5.81
N GLU A 310 9.63 24.96 -6.06
CA GLU A 310 8.67 25.56 -5.13
C GLU A 310 7.40 24.72 -5.00
N GLN A 311 7.18 23.77 -5.91
CA GLN A 311 6.06 22.84 -5.87
C GLN A 311 6.49 21.42 -5.43
N GLY A 312 7.72 20.98 -5.72
CA GLY A 312 8.18 19.65 -5.38
C GLY A 312 9.67 19.45 -5.63
N VAL A 313 10.10 18.20 -5.80
CA VAL A 313 11.53 17.83 -5.77
C VAL A 313 12.05 17.44 -7.15
N VAL A 314 11.23 16.77 -7.96
CA VAL A 314 11.60 16.38 -9.33
C VAL A 314 10.72 17.03 -10.39
N ASP A 315 11.29 17.25 -11.57
CA ASP A 315 10.62 17.77 -12.77
C ASP A 315 9.80 16.67 -13.50
N PRO A 316 9.01 17.01 -14.55
CA PRO A 316 8.23 16.03 -15.32
C PRO A 316 9.02 14.89 -15.96
N ALA A 317 10.35 15.02 -16.07
CA ALA A 317 11.27 13.99 -16.56
C ALA A 317 11.95 13.21 -15.42
N LEU A 318 11.41 13.34 -14.19
CA LEU A 318 11.89 12.76 -12.93
C LEU A 318 13.28 13.25 -12.51
N LYS A 319 13.78 14.36 -13.08
CA LYS A 319 15.08 14.95 -12.76
C LYS A 319 14.97 15.82 -11.51
N ILE A 320 15.96 15.74 -10.62
CA ILE A 320 16.00 16.59 -9.42
C ILE A 320 16.16 18.05 -9.82
N HIS A 321 15.31 18.92 -9.28
CA HIS A 321 15.43 20.36 -9.54
C HIS A 321 16.77 20.89 -9.05
N GLY A 322 17.48 21.62 -9.91
CA GLY A 322 18.76 22.24 -9.57
C GLY A 322 19.96 21.29 -9.57
N VAL A 323 19.80 20.00 -9.91
CA VAL A 323 20.90 19.03 -10.02
C VAL A 323 20.87 18.33 -11.38
N HIS A 324 22.01 18.28 -12.05
CA HIS A 324 22.16 17.57 -13.33
C HIS A 324 22.54 16.10 -13.10
N ASN A 325 22.19 15.23 -14.05
CA ASN A 325 22.47 13.79 -14.01
C ASN A 325 21.92 13.05 -12.78
N LEU A 326 20.80 13.52 -12.23
CA LEU A 326 20.15 12.86 -11.10
C LEU A 326 18.64 12.78 -11.28
N ARG A 327 18.08 11.58 -11.03
CA ARG A 327 16.65 11.29 -11.08
C ARG A 327 16.20 10.53 -9.83
N VAL A 328 14.92 10.65 -9.50
CA VAL A 328 14.24 9.80 -8.49
C VAL A 328 13.13 9.01 -9.16
N ILE A 329 13.18 7.69 -9.03
CA ILE A 329 12.30 6.76 -9.75
C ILE A 329 11.82 5.69 -8.76
N ASP A 330 10.95 6.10 -7.85
CA ASP A 330 10.26 5.24 -6.89
C ASP A 330 8.95 5.90 -6.39
N ALA A 331 8.34 5.33 -5.35
CA ALA A 331 7.10 5.81 -4.75
C ALA A 331 7.16 7.26 -4.22
N SER A 332 8.34 7.77 -3.88
CA SER A 332 8.52 9.14 -3.40
C SER A 332 8.20 10.19 -4.47
N ALA A 333 8.31 9.85 -5.75
CA ALA A 333 7.98 10.74 -6.87
C ALA A 333 6.47 10.90 -7.11
N ILE A 334 5.62 10.04 -6.53
CA ILE A 334 4.17 10.07 -6.73
C ILE A 334 3.55 11.32 -6.05
N PRO A 335 2.94 12.26 -6.81
CA PRO A 335 2.47 13.53 -6.26
C PRO A 335 1.07 13.45 -5.60
N LEU A 336 0.28 12.47 -6.00
CA LEU A 336 -1.03 12.15 -5.44
C LEU A 336 -1.12 10.64 -5.30
N ILE A 337 -1.43 10.16 -4.09
CA ILE A 337 -1.51 8.73 -3.82
C ILE A 337 -2.66 8.11 -4.65
N PRO A 338 -2.45 6.95 -5.31
CA PRO A 338 -3.52 6.23 -6.01
C PRO A 338 -4.64 5.78 -5.07
N ASP A 339 -5.84 5.57 -5.61
CA ASP A 339 -7.03 5.16 -4.86
C ASP A 339 -7.05 3.66 -4.49
N CYS A 340 -5.87 3.04 -4.33
CA CYS A 340 -5.68 1.62 -4.04
C CYS A 340 -4.23 1.29 -3.62
N ARG A 341 -3.94 0.00 -3.40
CA ARG A 341 -2.58 -0.54 -3.25
C ARG A 341 -1.62 -0.10 -4.37
N ILE A 342 -0.50 0.50 -3.98
CA ILE A 342 0.28 1.36 -4.88
C ILE A 342 1.34 0.65 -5.74
N LYS A 343 1.61 -0.64 -5.52
CA LYS A 343 2.72 -1.35 -6.19
C LYS A 343 2.67 -1.22 -7.72
N HIS A 344 1.48 -1.29 -8.33
CA HIS A 344 1.32 -1.11 -9.78
C HIS A 344 1.81 0.27 -10.25
N SER A 345 1.42 1.34 -9.54
CA SER A 345 1.88 2.70 -9.86
C SER A 345 3.39 2.88 -9.72
N VAL A 346 4.03 2.19 -8.76
CA VAL A 346 5.49 2.23 -8.57
C VAL A 346 6.21 1.58 -9.76
N TYR A 347 5.71 0.45 -10.26
CA TYR A 347 6.24 -0.14 -11.51
C TYR A 347 6.01 0.79 -12.70
N ALA A 348 4.86 1.45 -12.82
CA ALA A 348 4.59 2.39 -13.90
C ALA A 348 5.55 3.61 -13.87
N VAL A 349 5.89 4.12 -12.69
CA VAL A 349 6.93 5.15 -12.51
C VAL A 349 8.29 4.63 -12.99
N ALA A 350 8.65 3.39 -12.63
CA ALA A 350 9.91 2.77 -13.05
C ALA A 350 10.01 2.60 -14.57
N GLU A 351 8.97 2.07 -15.22
CA GLU A 351 8.93 1.90 -16.68
C GLU A 351 9.04 3.25 -17.40
N LYS A 352 8.23 4.24 -16.97
CA LYS A 352 8.28 5.59 -17.55
C LYS A 352 9.64 6.25 -17.34
N GLY A 353 10.24 6.08 -16.17
CA GLY A 353 11.57 6.59 -15.86
C GLY A 353 12.66 5.96 -16.74
N ALA A 354 12.59 4.66 -16.98
CA ALA A 354 13.51 3.97 -17.88
C ALA A 354 13.40 4.51 -19.32
N ASP A 355 12.19 4.73 -19.83
CA ASP A 355 11.99 5.30 -21.16
C ASP A 355 12.48 6.75 -21.29
N MET A 356 12.31 7.57 -20.25
CA MET A 356 12.86 8.92 -20.22
C MET A 356 14.39 8.94 -20.20
N ILE A 357 15.03 7.96 -19.55
CA ILE A 357 16.48 7.79 -19.61
C ILE A 357 16.90 7.43 -21.04
N LYS A 358 16.24 6.45 -21.68
CA LYS A 358 16.56 6.07 -23.07
C LYS A 358 16.43 7.27 -24.01
N ALA A 359 15.36 8.06 -23.88
CA ALA A 359 15.11 9.22 -24.72
C ALA A 359 16.19 10.31 -24.61
N ASP A 360 16.83 10.46 -23.45
CA ASP A 360 17.95 11.39 -23.23
C ASP A 360 19.27 10.88 -23.85
N HIS A 361 19.42 9.57 -24.05
CA HIS A 361 20.66 8.90 -24.46
C HIS A 361 20.55 8.27 -25.86
N LYS A 362 20.31 9.11 -26.89
CA LYS A 362 20.16 8.69 -28.29
C LYS A 362 21.42 8.07 -28.91
N ASP A 363 22.55 8.23 -28.26
CA ASP A 363 23.82 7.60 -28.62
C ASP A 363 23.86 6.11 -28.20
N MET A 364 22.99 5.70 -27.27
CA MET A 364 22.90 4.33 -26.75
C MET A 364 21.61 3.59 -27.16
N TYR A 365 20.52 4.31 -27.41
CA TYR A 365 19.19 3.79 -27.77
C TYR A 365 18.62 4.52 -28.97
#